data_AF-A0A920P9C1-F1
#
_entry.id   AF-A0A920P9C1-F1
#
_cell.length_a   1.000
_cell.length_b   1.000
_cell.length_c   1.000
_cell.angle_alpha   90.00
_cell.angle_beta   90.00
_cell.angle_gamma   90.00
#
_symmetry.space_group_name_H-M   'P 1'
#
loop_
_entity.id
_entity.type
_entity.pdbx_description
1 polymer ?
#
loop_
_entity_poly.entity_id
_entity_poly.type
_entity_poly.pdbx_seq_one_letter_code
_entity_poly.pdbx_strand_id
1 'polypeptide(L)'
;MNKVSVTTPNGSHLIIEVDDPEVLYKIIGMVTSNDNSSIDIGTDLVREEPISDASEYYSDVYRIDPVSSNGNGHKSANGHSSSEEHELIKFCRSSNPMGDMRKVVVVSEAASRYLNEQMVDCDRLASLFDLVGWQRPHSFIQTLRNAARSKFRWMERVPGRSGQYMVTDKAEIFRSKGWRTMRYTSHFN
;
A
#
# COMPACT_ATOMS: atom_id res chain seq x y z
N MET A 1 13.54 22.49 -28.20
CA MET A 1 13.64 22.39 -26.73
C MET A 1 12.40 23.00 -26.11
N ASN A 2 11.52 22.14 -25.60
CA ASN A 2 10.26 22.52 -24.97
C ASN A 2 10.47 22.59 -23.46
N LYS A 3 9.90 23.61 -22.83
CA LYS A 3 10.10 23.89 -21.41
C LYS A 3 8.76 24.07 -20.70
N VAL A 4 8.58 23.36 -19.60
CA VAL A 4 7.42 23.50 -18.72
C VAL A 4 7.90 23.82 -17.32
N SER A 5 7.35 24.88 -16.73
CA SER A 5 7.62 25.28 -15.35
C SER A 5 6.37 25.16 -14.51
N VAL A 6 6.46 24.43 -13.40
CA VAL A 6 5.38 24.29 -12.41
C VAL A 6 5.84 24.95 -11.12
N THR A 7 5.04 25.88 -10.62
CA THR A 7 5.26 26.51 -9.31
C THR A 7 4.28 25.92 -8.32
N THR A 8 4.79 25.32 -7.25
CA THR A 8 3.95 24.74 -6.21
C THR A 8 3.53 25.82 -5.20
N PRO A 9 2.44 25.61 -4.43
CA PRO A 9 1.92 26.61 -3.49
C PRO A 9 2.89 27.04 -2.39
N ASN A 10 3.88 26.20 -2.06
CA ASN A 10 4.96 26.52 -1.13
C ASN A 10 6.14 27.28 -1.77
N GLY A 11 5.97 27.77 -3.00
CA GLY A 11 6.97 28.57 -3.73
C GLY A 11 8.13 27.77 -4.33
N SER A 12 8.06 26.44 -4.35
CA SER A 12 9.07 25.63 -5.05
C SER A 12 8.79 25.63 -6.56
N HIS A 13 9.85 25.62 -7.37
CA HIS A 13 9.75 25.60 -8.82
C HIS A 13 10.32 24.30 -9.37
N LEU A 14 9.51 23.58 -10.14
CA LEU A 14 9.95 22.45 -10.95
C LEU A 14 10.03 22.91 -12.41
N ILE A 15 11.19 22.74 -13.04
CA ILE A 15 11.39 23.04 -14.45
C ILE A 15 11.73 21.74 -15.18
N ILE A 16 10.97 21.44 -16.21
CA ILE A 16 11.15 20.27 -17.06
C ILE A 16 11.49 20.78 -18.46
N GLU A 17 12.70 20.46 -18.93
CA GLU A 17 13.19 20.78 -20.26
C GLU A 17 13.35 19.48 -21.04
N VAL A 18 12.72 19.42 -22.22
CA VAL A 18 12.70 18.22 -23.05
C VAL A 18 12.90 18.63 -24.50
N ASP A 19 13.83 17.96 -25.19
CA ASP A 19 14.09 18.22 -26.60
C ASP A 19 12.99 17.68 -27.49
N ASP A 20 12.43 16.53 -27.12
CA ASP A 20 11.35 15.85 -27.82
C ASP A 20 9.96 16.24 -27.25
N PRO A 21 9.09 16.90 -28.05
CA PRO A 21 7.73 17.23 -27.63
C PRO A 21 6.88 16.01 -27.26
N GLU A 22 7.10 14.84 -27.87
CA GLU A 22 6.28 13.63 -27.61
C GLU A 22 6.43 13.14 -26.17
N VAL A 23 7.65 13.21 -25.63
CA VAL A 23 7.93 12.87 -24.24
C VAL A 23 7.20 13.82 -23.29
N LEU A 24 7.12 15.10 -23.64
CA LEU A 24 6.40 16.10 -22.84
C LEU A 24 4.89 15.82 -22.82
N TYR A 25 4.29 15.51 -23.98
CA TYR A 25 2.86 15.15 -24.06
C TYR A 25 2.55 13.87 -23.31
N LYS A 26 3.47 12.90 -23.31
CA LYS A 26 3.31 11.66 -22.53
C LYS A 26 3.34 11.94 -21.02
N ILE A 27 4.24 12.81 -20.56
CA ILE A 27 4.32 13.21 -19.15
C ILE A 27 3.04 13.94 -18.73
N ILE A 28 2.56 14.89 -19.53
CA ILE A 28 1.30 15.60 -19.26
C ILE A 28 0.15 14.60 -19.24
N GLY A 29 0.05 13.71 -20.23
CA GLY A 29 -0.96 12.67 -20.31
C GLY A 29 -0.97 11.75 -19.09
N MET A 30 0.19 11.32 -18.59
CA MET A 30 0.28 10.50 -17.37
C MET A 30 -0.23 11.23 -16.11
N VAL A 31 -0.15 12.56 -16.08
CA VAL A 31 -0.61 13.38 -14.95
C VAL A 31 -2.08 13.76 -15.08
N THR A 32 -2.60 13.90 -16.32
CA THR A 32 -3.99 14.30 -16.60
C THR A 32 -4.94 13.14 -16.86
N SER A 33 -4.44 11.93 -17.12
CA SER A 33 -5.26 10.72 -17.24
C SER A 33 -5.77 10.31 -15.87
N ASN A 34 -6.82 11.01 -15.44
CA ASN A 34 -7.78 10.52 -14.46
C ASN A 34 -8.54 9.38 -15.12
N ASP A 35 -8.46 8.16 -14.57
CA ASP A 35 -9.44 7.11 -14.84
C ASP A 35 -10.79 7.50 -14.17
N ASN A 36 -11.42 8.54 -14.71
CA ASN A 36 -12.81 8.86 -14.45
C ASN A 36 -13.65 7.89 -15.29
N SER A 37 -13.89 6.69 -14.76
CA SER A 37 -15.02 5.89 -15.24
C SER A 37 -16.30 6.68 -14.96
N SER A 38 -17.01 6.97 -16.05
CA SER A 38 -18.26 7.72 -16.07
C SER A 38 -19.34 7.05 -15.20
N ILE A 39 -19.86 7.78 -14.23
CA ILE A 39 -21.24 7.60 -13.78
C ILE A 39 -22.01 8.82 -14.31
N ASP A 40 -22.79 8.55 -15.34
CA ASP A 40 -23.81 9.44 -15.87
C ASP A 40 -25.01 9.39 -14.91
N ILE A 41 -25.28 10.47 -14.19
CA ILE A 41 -26.55 10.71 -13.52
C ILE A 41 -26.96 12.14 -13.82
N GLY A 42 -27.92 12.27 -14.74
CA GLY A 42 -28.59 13.53 -15.03
C GLY A 42 -29.44 14.01 -13.85
N THR A 43 -29.53 15.34 -13.73
CA THR A 43 -30.61 16.14 -13.12
C THR A 43 -30.82 15.95 -11.60
N ASP A 44 -31.02 16.95 -10.74
CA ASP A 44 -31.39 18.34 -10.91
C ASP A 44 -31.28 19.05 -9.53
N LEU A 45 -31.11 20.38 -9.56
CA LEU A 45 -31.40 21.36 -8.49
C LEU A 45 -30.56 21.41 -7.19
N VAL A 46 -29.59 22.33 -7.23
CA VAL A 46 -29.14 23.28 -6.18
C VAL A 46 -29.83 23.17 -4.81
N ARG A 47 -29.02 22.91 -3.78
CA ARG A 47 -29.06 23.62 -2.50
C ARG A 47 -27.71 23.53 -1.79
N GLU A 48 -27.03 24.67 -1.72
CA GLU A 48 -25.85 24.93 -0.89
C GLU A 48 -26.22 24.78 0.60
N GLU A 49 -25.60 23.85 1.33
CA GLU A 49 -25.59 23.84 2.80
C GLU A 49 -24.21 23.39 3.33
N PRO A 50 -23.76 23.90 4.48
CA PRO A 50 -22.35 24.14 4.77
C PRO A 50 -21.57 22.93 5.28
N ILE A 51 -20.27 22.97 4.99
CA ILE A 51 -19.22 22.04 5.41
C ILE A 51 -19.15 21.97 6.95
N SER A 52 -19.42 20.81 7.54
CA SER A 52 -18.90 20.46 8.87
C SER A 52 -18.52 18.98 8.97
N ASP A 53 -17.24 18.77 9.30
CA ASP A 53 -16.57 17.58 9.86
C ASP A 53 -16.69 16.22 9.14
N ALA A 54 -15.83 16.01 8.13
CA ALA A 54 -15.66 14.74 7.41
C ALA A 54 -14.71 13.75 8.13
N SER A 55 -14.92 13.50 9.43
CA SER A 55 -14.19 12.46 10.18
C SER A 55 -15.01 11.17 10.40
N GLU A 56 -16.31 11.17 10.07
CA GLU A 56 -17.22 10.05 10.37
C GLU A 56 -17.52 9.10 9.18
N TYR A 57 -17.08 9.42 7.96
CA TYR A 57 -17.51 8.66 6.77
C TYR A 57 -16.72 7.38 6.45
N TYR A 58 -15.61 7.07 7.16
CA TYR A 58 -14.75 5.93 6.83
C TYR A 58 -14.69 4.82 7.90
N SER A 59 -15.40 4.97 9.02
CA SER A 59 -15.34 4.03 10.15
C SER A 59 -16.35 2.88 10.10
N ASP A 60 -17.39 2.96 9.26
CA ASP A 60 -18.51 2.00 9.29
C ASP A 60 -18.44 0.88 8.23
N VAL A 61 -17.46 0.92 7.31
CA VAL A 61 -17.32 -0.12 6.26
C VAL A 61 -16.54 -1.36 6.75
N TYR A 62 -15.87 -1.29 7.91
CA TYR A 62 -15.01 -2.39 8.38
C TYR A 62 -15.39 -2.98 9.75
N ARG A 63 -16.57 -2.65 10.28
CA ARG A 63 -17.17 -3.47 11.35
C ARG A 63 -18.10 -4.49 10.70
N ILE A 64 -17.57 -5.67 10.41
CA ILE A 64 -18.37 -6.83 10.02
C ILE A 64 -18.25 -7.88 11.14
N ASP A 65 -19.34 -8.08 11.87
CA ASP A 65 -19.59 -9.28 12.68
C ASP A 65 -19.50 -10.52 11.78
N PRO A 66 -19.06 -11.70 12.28
CA PRO A 66 -18.81 -12.85 11.44
C PRO A 66 -20.13 -13.47 10.95
N VAL A 67 -20.61 -13.01 9.80
CA VAL A 67 -21.74 -13.64 9.10
C VAL A 67 -21.23 -14.45 7.91
N SER A 68 -21.51 -15.74 7.98
CA SER A 68 -21.31 -16.73 6.93
C SER A 68 -22.21 -16.39 5.72
N SER A 69 -21.64 -16.07 4.55
CA SER A 69 -22.32 -16.32 3.27
C SER A 69 -21.38 -16.25 2.04
N ASN A 70 -21.33 -17.39 1.35
CA ASN A 70 -21.18 -17.64 -0.09
C ASN A 70 -20.64 -16.54 -1.02
N GLY A 71 -19.47 -16.86 -1.60
CA GLY A 71 -19.35 -17.02 -3.05
C GLY A 71 -19.31 -15.75 -3.91
N ASN A 72 -18.16 -15.09 -3.94
CA ASN A 72 -17.65 -14.53 -5.20
C ASN A 72 -16.12 -14.49 -5.17
N GLY A 73 -15.51 -15.38 -5.95
CA GLY A 73 -14.07 -15.60 -5.97
C GLY A 73 -13.33 -14.43 -6.58
N HIS A 74 -12.61 -13.69 -5.76
CA HIS A 74 -11.38 -13.02 -6.18
C HIS A 74 -10.38 -14.13 -6.49
N LYS A 75 -10.38 -14.59 -7.74
CA LYS A 75 -9.39 -15.53 -8.25
C LYS A 75 -8.00 -14.97 -7.99
N SER A 76 -7.23 -15.71 -7.19
CA SER A 76 -5.79 -15.50 -7.00
C SER A 76 -5.14 -15.46 -8.38
N ALA A 77 -4.80 -14.26 -8.87
CA ALA A 77 -4.31 -14.07 -10.24
C ALA A 77 -2.89 -14.63 -10.44
N ASN A 78 -2.21 -15.03 -9.36
CA ASN A 78 -0.95 -15.75 -9.40
C ASN A 78 -1.19 -17.19 -8.96
N GLY A 79 -1.00 -18.14 -9.87
CA GLY A 79 -1.19 -19.58 -9.64
C GLY A 79 -0.11 -20.18 -8.74
N HIS A 80 -0.01 -19.70 -7.50
CA HIS A 80 0.88 -20.26 -6.49
C HIS A 80 0.39 -21.64 -6.07
N SER A 81 1.33 -22.55 -5.86
CA SER A 81 1.01 -23.89 -5.39
C SER A 81 0.54 -23.83 -3.93
N SER A 82 -0.37 -24.73 -3.55
CA SER A 82 -0.79 -24.89 -2.15
C SER A 82 0.39 -25.13 -1.19
N SER A 83 1.51 -25.64 -1.70
CA SER A 83 2.74 -25.84 -0.93
C SER A 83 3.44 -24.52 -0.58
N GLU A 84 3.51 -23.57 -1.51
CA GLU A 84 4.15 -22.26 -1.27
C GLU A 84 3.34 -21.41 -0.29
N GLU A 85 2.01 -21.41 -0.44
CA GLU A 85 1.11 -20.75 0.51
C GLU A 85 1.23 -21.36 1.91
N HIS A 86 1.36 -22.69 2.00
CA HIS A 86 1.55 -23.37 3.28
C HIS A 86 2.86 -22.96 3.98
N GLU A 87 3.98 -22.88 3.25
CA GLU A 87 5.25 -22.41 3.81
C GLU A 87 5.20 -20.94 4.25
N LEU A 88 4.51 -20.09 3.48
CA LEU A 88 4.24 -18.70 3.87
C LEU A 88 3.47 -18.63 5.20
N ILE A 89 2.38 -19.39 5.33
CA ILE A 89 1.54 -19.41 6.54
C ILE A 89 2.36 -19.87 7.75
N LYS A 90 3.13 -20.95 7.58
CA LYS A 90 4.00 -21.50 8.62
C LYS A 90 5.07 -20.50 9.07
N PHE A 91 5.68 -19.79 8.12
CA PHE A 91 6.65 -18.74 8.41
C PHE A 91 6.01 -17.57 9.20
N CYS A 92 4.85 -17.10 8.76
CA CYS A 92 4.16 -15.98 9.41
C CYS A 92 3.77 -16.33 10.86
N ARG A 93 3.20 -17.52 11.07
CA ARG A 93 2.77 -17.97 12.41
C ARG A 93 3.93 -18.21 13.36
N SER A 94 5.01 -18.83 12.89
CA SER A 94 6.20 -19.08 13.72
C SER A 94 6.95 -17.78 14.10
N SER A 95 6.89 -16.76 13.24
CA SER A 95 7.48 -15.44 13.48
C SER A 95 6.81 -14.68 14.62
N ASN A 96 5.52 -14.92 14.88
CA ASN A 96 4.71 -14.29 15.92
C ASN A 96 4.90 -12.76 16.05
N PRO A 97 4.70 -11.99 14.96
CA PRO A 97 4.86 -10.53 14.99
C PRO A 97 3.76 -9.85 15.83
N MET A 98 4.17 -8.92 16.69
CA MET A 98 3.25 -8.13 17.51
C MET A 98 2.98 -6.75 16.89
N GLY A 99 1.70 -6.49 16.61
CA GLY A 99 1.23 -5.21 16.04
C GLY A 99 1.28 -5.15 14.52
N ASP A 100 0.43 -4.29 13.96
CA ASP A 100 0.10 -4.30 12.53
C ASP A 100 1.28 -3.99 11.62
N MET A 101 2.11 -3.01 12.00
CA MET A 101 3.31 -2.69 11.22
C MET A 101 4.24 -3.89 11.06
N ARG A 102 4.41 -4.69 12.13
CA ARG A 102 5.28 -5.87 12.08
C ARG A 102 4.67 -6.98 11.25
N LYS A 103 3.34 -7.19 11.39
CA LYS A 103 2.60 -8.16 10.58
C LYS A 103 2.72 -7.84 9.09
N VAL A 104 2.57 -6.56 8.71
CA VAL A 104 2.74 -6.12 7.32
C VAL A 104 4.14 -6.44 6.81
N VAL A 105 5.19 -6.07 7.55
CA VAL A 105 6.58 -6.36 7.13
C VAL A 105 6.82 -7.87 7.02
N VAL A 106 6.39 -8.65 8.00
CA VAL A 106 6.59 -10.12 8.01
C VAL A 106 5.87 -10.79 6.85
N VAL A 107 4.63 -10.40 6.56
CA VAL A 107 3.87 -11.05 5.48
C VAL A 107 4.37 -10.63 4.10
N SER A 108 4.79 -9.37 3.93
CA SER A 108 5.45 -8.91 2.70
C SER A 108 6.76 -9.65 2.44
N GLU A 109 7.54 -9.85 3.50
CA GLU A 109 8.77 -10.63 3.43
C GLU A 109 8.50 -12.09 3.05
N ALA A 110 7.48 -12.69 3.65
CA ALA A 110 7.07 -14.06 3.33
C ALA A 110 6.60 -14.17 1.87
N ALA A 111 5.84 -13.19 1.39
CA ALA A 111 5.41 -13.12 -0.01
C ALA A 111 6.61 -13.05 -0.96
N SER A 112 7.62 -12.24 -0.65
CA SER A 112 8.86 -12.20 -1.45
C SER A 112 9.60 -13.53 -1.45
N ARG A 113 9.64 -14.27 -0.33
CA ARG A 113 10.41 -15.51 -0.21
C ARG A 113 9.73 -16.72 -0.82
N TYR A 114 8.43 -16.88 -0.56
CA TYR A 114 7.71 -18.12 -0.87
C TYR A 114 6.83 -17.97 -2.11
N LEU A 115 6.38 -16.75 -2.43
CA LEU A 115 5.51 -16.47 -3.57
C LEU A 115 6.24 -15.70 -4.68
N ASN A 116 7.53 -15.39 -4.50
CA ASN A 116 8.33 -14.57 -5.43
C ASN A 116 7.70 -13.17 -5.71
N GLU A 117 6.97 -12.63 -4.73
CA GLU A 117 6.30 -11.32 -4.83
C GLU A 117 7.10 -10.24 -4.10
N GLN A 118 7.94 -9.50 -4.83
CA GLN A 118 8.85 -8.50 -4.24
C GLN A 118 8.14 -7.22 -3.76
N MET A 119 6.93 -6.96 -4.25
CA MET A 119 6.19 -5.73 -4.00
C MET A 119 4.77 -6.08 -3.57
N VAL A 120 4.24 -5.30 -2.64
CA VAL A 120 2.85 -5.43 -2.18
C VAL A 120 2.14 -4.08 -2.20
N ASP A 121 0.86 -4.12 -2.50
CA ASP A 121 -0.09 -3.02 -2.30
C ASP A 121 -1.11 -3.39 -1.20
N CYS A 122 -2.11 -2.53 -0.99
CA CYS A 122 -3.10 -2.72 0.05
C CYS A 122 -4.02 -3.92 -0.20
N ASP A 123 -4.41 -4.15 -1.45
CA ASP A 123 -5.32 -5.25 -1.81
C ASP A 123 -4.61 -6.60 -1.70
N ARG A 124 -3.34 -6.64 -2.09
CA ARG A 124 -2.52 -7.83 -1.92
C ARG A 124 -2.28 -8.12 -0.44
N LEU A 125 -1.98 -7.10 0.36
CA LEU A 125 -1.85 -7.27 1.82
C LEU A 125 -3.14 -7.77 2.47
N ALA A 126 -4.30 -7.29 2.03
CA ALA A 126 -5.58 -7.78 2.53
C ALA A 126 -5.74 -9.29 2.28
N SER A 127 -5.42 -9.74 1.06
CA SER A 127 -5.46 -11.15 0.68
C SER A 127 -4.47 -12.00 1.50
N LEU A 128 -3.25 -11.50 1.71
CA LEU A 128 -2.23 -12.19 2.49
C LEU A 128 -2.57 -12.27 3.99
N PHE A 129 -3.21 -11.24 4.54
CA PHE A 129 -3.69 -11.25 5.93
C PHE A 129 -4.78 -12.30 6.14
N ASP A 130 -5.73 -12.39 5.22
CA ASP A 130 -6.78 -13.41 5.24
C ASP A 130 -6.18 -14.82 5.13
N LEU A 131 -5.23 -15.01 4.22
CA LEU A 131 -4.53 -16.29 4.01
C LEU A 131 -3.83 -16.78 5.30
N VAL A 132 -3.18 -15.87 6.03
CA VAL A 132 -2.51 -16.21 7.30
C VAL A 132 -3.51 -16.40 8.45
N GLY A 133 -4.68 -15.76 8.36
CA GLY A 133 -5.70 -15.70 9.41
C GLY A 133 -5.46 -14.57 10.41
N TRP A 134 -4.86 -13.45 9.97
CA TRP A 134 -4.65 -12.28 10.82
C TRP A 134 -5.73 -11.23 10.61
N GLN A 135 -6.15 -10.60 11.71
CA GLN A 135 -6.97 -9.40 11.65
C GLN A 135 -6.27 -8.30 10.86
N ARG A 136 -7.00 -7.73 9.90
CA ARG A 136 -6.52 -6.62 9.08
C ARG A 136 -6.35 -5.36 9.95
N PRO A 137 -5.31 -4.54 9.70
CA PRO A 137 -5.19 -3.24 10.33
C PRO A 137 -6.35 -2.33 9.95
N HIS A 138 -6.64 -1.34 10.80
CA HIS A 138 -7.64 -0.31 10.48
C HIS A 138 -7.31 0.44 9.17
N SER A 139 -6.03 0.61 8.85
CA SER A 139 -5.60 1.18 7.57
C SER A 139 -4.27 0.58 7.11
N PHE A 140 -4.29 -0.17 6.01
CA PHE A 140 -3.08 -0.65 5.35
C PHE A 140 -2.21 0.51 4.87
N ILE A 141 -2.81 1.53 4.26
CA ILE A 141 -2.10 2.72 3.76
C ILE A 141 -1.32 3.40 4.89
N GLN A 142 -1.95 3.62 6.04
CA GLN A 142 -1.28 4.26 7.16
C GLN A 142 -0.20 3.36 7.77
N THR A 143 -0.46 2.06 7.83
CA THR A 143 0.49 1.06 8.35
C THR A 143 1.74 0.98 7.48
N LEU A 144 1.58 0.93 6.15
CA LEU A 144 2.65 0.95 5.16
C LEU A 144 3.46 2.25 5.23
N ARG A 145 2.78 3.40 5.25
CA ARG A 145 3.44 4.71 5.41
C ARG A 145 4.23 4.78 6.69
N ASN A 146 3.71 4.25 7.80
CA ASN A 146 4.44 4.18 9.07
C ASN A 146 5.66 3.25 8.98
N ALA A 147 5.54 2.06 8.38
CA ALA A 147 6.66 1.14 8.18
C ALA A 147 7.75 1.71 7.29
N ALA A 148 7.38 2.59 6.36
CA ALA A 148 8.30 3.30 5.47
C ALA A 148 8.91 4.58 6.04
N ARG A 149 8.49 5.04 7.23
CA ARG A 149 9.07 6.26 7.83
C ARG A 149 10.58 6.10 8.05
N SER A 150 11.33 7.20 7.88
CA SER A 150 12.80 7.25 7.99
C SER A 150 13.36 6.67 9.29
N LYS A 151 12.63 6.80 10.40
CA LYS A 151 12.99 6.23 11.71
C LYS A 151 13.04 4.70 11.72
N PHE A 152 12.21 4.04 10.92
CA PHE A 152 12.14 2.59 10.83
C PHE A 152 12.83 2.09 9.56
N ARG A 153 12.41 2.64 8.41
CA ARG A 153 12.77 2.19 7.07
C ARG A 153 12.72 0.67 6.99
N TRP A 154 11.60 0.07 7.40
CA TRP A 154 11.40 -1.37 7.25
C TRP A 154 10.86 -1.69 5.87
N MET A 155 10.12 -0.74 5.30
CA MET A 155 9.64 -0.78 3.92
C MET A 155 10.03 0.48 3.19
N GLU A 156 9.91 0.47 1.87
CA GLU A 156 10.04 1.65 1.03
C GLU A 156 9.01 1.64 -0.08
N ARG A 157 8.64 2.84 -0.55
CA ARG A 157 7.76 3.00 -1.70
C ARG A 157 8.54 2.72 -2.97
N VAL A 158 7.92 1.99 -3.89
CA VAL A 158 8.54 1.70 -5.19
C VAL A 158 8.39 2.93 -6.10
N PRO A 159 9.50 3.51 -6.61
CA PRO A 159 9.43 4.64 -7.52
C PRO A 159 8.65 4.31 -8.80
N GLY A 160 7.78 5.22 -9.24
CA GLY A 160 6.97 5.04 -10.44
C GLY A 160 5.82 4.03 -10.30
N ARG A 161 5.58 3.46 -9.11
CA ARG A 161 4.48 2.52 -8.85
C ARG A 161 3.66 2.97 -7.63
N SER A 162 2.59 3.71 -7.90
CA SER A 162 1.73 4.25 -6.85
C SER A 162 1.17 3.14 -5.96
N GLY A 163 1.21 3.32 -4.65
CA GLY A 163 0.65 2.38 -3.68
C GLY A 163 1.47 1.11 -3.42
N GLN A 164 2.54 0.87 -4.18
CA GLN A 164 3.39 -0.32 -4.00
C GLN A 164 4.56 -0.07 -3.05
N TYR A 165 4.81 -1.05 -2.19
CA TYR A 165 5.89 -1.04 -1.22
C TYR A 165 6.69 -2.33 -1.29
N MET A 166 7.98 -2.24 -0.97
CA MET A 166 8.87 -3.39 -0.84
C MET A 166 9.54 -3.40 0.52
N VAL A 167 9.94 -4.59 0.97
CA VAL A 167 10.71 -4.77 2.20
C VAL A 167 12.16 -4.34 1.93
N THR A 168 12.77 -3.67 2.90
CA THR A 168 14.16 -3.20 2.80
C THR A 168 15.13 -4.14 3.54
N ASP A 169 16.43 -4.02 3.27
CA ASP A 169 17.49 -4.74 3.98
C ASP A 169 17.49 -4.47 5.50
N LYS A 170 16.99 -3.31 5.94
CA LYS A 170 16.85 -3.02 7.39
C LYS A 170 15.79 -3.88 8.07
N ALA A 171 14.77 -4.30 7.35
CA ALA A 171 13.84 -5.31 7.85
C ALA A 171 14.49 -6.71 7.89
N GLU A 172 15.51 -6.95 7.07
CA GLU A 172 16.28 -8.19 7.10
C GLU A 172 17.06 -8.38 8.41
N ILE A 173 17.39 -7.30 9.12
CA ILE A 173 18.00 -7.39 10.47
C ILE A 173 17.10 -8.18 11.45
N PHE A 174 15.78 -8.21 11.23
CA PHE A 174 14.86 -9.01 12.05
C PHE A 174 14.81 -10.49 11.64
N ARG A 175 15.30 -10.83 10.44
CA ARG A 175 15.53 -12.22 10.01
C ARG A 175 16.56 -12.91 10.90
N SER A 176 17.61 -12.19 11.31
CA SER A 176 18.69 -12.73 12.15
C SER A 176 18.42 -12.62 13.66
N LYS A 177 17.71 -11.57 14.10
CA LYS A 177 17.42 -11.30 15.53
C LYS A 177 16.05 -11.80 16.01
N GLY A 178 15.23 -12.34 15.11
CA GLY A 178 13.88 -12.81 15.36
C GLY A 178 12.83 -11.70 15.36
N TRP A 179 11.72 -11.90 14.65
CA TRP A 179 10.65 -10.90 14.44
C TRP A 179 9.94 -10.40 15.72
N ARG A 180 10.02 -11.16 16.83
CA ARG A 180 9.54 -10.71 18.14
C ARG A 180 10.31 -9.51 18.69
N THR A 181 11.58 -9.36 18.33
CA THR A 181 12.49 -8.34 18.89
C THR A 181 12.50 -7.02 18.10
N MET A 182 11.64 -6.87 17.09
CA MET A 182 11.52 -5.68 16.23
C MET A 182 11.08 -4.42 17.00
N ARG A 183 11.96 -3.90 17.85
CA ARG A 183 11.76 -2.68 18.65
C ARG A 183 12.09 -1.45 17.80
N TYR A 184 11.57 -0.30 18.23
CA TYR A 184 11.99 1.02 17.76
C TYR A 184 13.49 1.18 18.03
N THR A 185 14.37 0.83 17.09
CA THR A 185 15.79 1.16 17.20
C THR A 185 15.97 2.57 16.67
N SER A 186 15.74 3.58 17.50
CA SER A 186 16.26 4.93 17.24
C SER A 186 17.78 4.89 17.39
N HIS A 187 18.50 4.65 16.30
CA HIS A 187 19.91 5.04 16.24
C HIS A 187 19.94 6.35 15.46
N PHE A 188 19.95 7.46 16.21
CA PHE A 188 20.49 8.72 15.71
C PHE A 188 22.02 8.52 15.63
N ASN A 189 22.56 8.74 14.44
CA ASN A 189 23.93 9.23 14.24
C ASN A 189 23.81 10.42 13.30
#